data_AF-A0A6B3HFA9-F1
#
_entry.id   AF-A0A6B3HFA9-F1
#
_cell.length_a   1.000
_cell.length_b   1.000
_cell.length_c   1.000
_cell.angle_alpha   90.00
_cell.angle_beta   90.00
_cell.angle_gamma   90.00
#
_symmetry.space_group_name_H-M   'P 1'
#
loop_
_entity.id
_entity.type
_entity.pdbx_description
1 polymer ?
#
loop_
_entity_poly.entity_id
_entity_poly.type
_entity_poly.pdbx_seq_one_letter_code
_entity_poly.pdbx_strand_id
1 'polypeptide(L)'
;MANLVYKRVSTDQQSTARQNLVLEEAGIEDPVVFEEDPGTSSRLHPLQRPKFRELLTYSRPGDTVHISEMFRLVRGTGHILDVLDVLHRDQVALRIHDGAFSAMDLTARHPRTGELLSTVKFMVQTLAAAGELQRDLQRELTYDGLRAAEAKGSKGGRRPAVAAAKTDDVRTAYLEGRSIAALARDHGVSRGAIRTAVAALLPDHAAAEEDAPAPEVPVTLDIPGKVADYLRATELEPAERAALDQGVTVRRGQGYTLRVSAVPAVHRGLLARCQPLDGVQGAPAVPAQRKARREYENRVSTLTL
;
A
#
# COMPACT_ATOMS: atom_id res chain seq x y z
N MET A 1 21.99 -31.38 -9.83
CA MET A 1 21.11 -30.22 -10.03
C MET A 1 19.86 -30.50 -9.22
N ALA A 2 19.50 -29.63 -8.31
CA ALA A 2 18.32 -29.78 -7.46
C ALA A 2 17.13 -29.04 -8.08
N ASN A 3 15.93 -29.60 -7.88
CA ASN A 3 14.68 -28.93 -8.19
C ASN A 3 14.15 -28.23 -6.94
N LEU A 4 14.12 -26.91 -6.95
CA LEU A 4 13.73 -26.08 -5.81
C LEU A 4 12.32 -25.55 -6.06
N VAL A 5 11.35 -25.97 -5.26
CA VAL A 5 9.96 -25.54 -5.41
C VAL A 5 9.68 -24.39 -4.46
N TYR A 6 9.22 -23.25 -4.98
CA TYR A 6 8.79 -22.12 -4.15
C TYR A 6 7.27 -21.96 -4.17
N LYS A 7 6.68 -21.89 -2.97
CA LYS A 7 5.23 -21.72 -2.76
C LYS A 7 4.95 -20.51 -1.87
N ARG A 8 3.87 -19.79 -2.16
CA ARG A 8 3.38 -18.71 -1.31
C ARG A 8 1.87 -18.68 -1.26
N VAL A 9 1.33 -18.66 -0.04
CA VAL A 9 -0.09 -18.40 0.21
C VAL A 9 -0.35 -16.97 0.67
N SER A 10 -1.55 -16.48 0.36
CA SER A 10 -2.03 -15.16 0.73
C SER A 10 -3.28 -15.33 1.56
N THR A 11 -3.18 -15.09 2.88
CA THR A 11 -4.22 -15.24 3.91
C THR A 11 -4.82 -16.65 4.03
N ASP A 12 -5.19 -17.05 5.26
CA ASP A 12 -5.62 -18.42 5.67
C ASP A 12 -6.77 -19.05 4.86
N GLN A 13 -7.40 -18.33 3.94
CA GLN A 13 -8.52 -18.79 3.11
C GLN A 13 -8.16 -19.04 1.64
N GLN A 14 -6.94 -18.74 1.17
CA GLN A 14 -6.51 -19.18 -0.17
C GLN A 14 -5.87 -20.56 -0.07
N SER A 15 -6.65 -21.59 -0.40
CA SER A 15 -6.18 -22.97 -0.52
C SER A 15 -4.94 -23.10 -1.40
N THR A 16 -3.88 -23.75 -0.89
CA THR A 16 -2.70 -24.17 -1.65
C THR A 16 -3.04 -25.20 -2.73
N ALA A 17 -4.24 -25.81 -2.69
CA ALA A 17 -4.60 -26.94 -3.52
C ALA A 17 -4.33 -26.72 -5.00
N ARG A 18 -4.62 -25.52 -5.53
CA ARG A 18 -4.33 -25.23 -6.95
C ARG A 18 -2.83 -25.15 -7.25
N GLN A 19 -2.03 -24.53 -6.37
CA GLN A 19 -0.58 -24.46 -6.56
C GLN A 19 0.04 -25.86 -6.46
N ASN A 20 -0.42 -26.66 -5.50
CA ASN A 20 0.01 -28.03 -5.31
C ASN A 20 -0.32 -28.87 -6.55
N LEU A 21 -1.57 -28.82 -7.02
CA LEU A 21 -2.01 -29.55 -8.21
C LEU A 21 -1.12 -29.24 -9.43
N VAL A 22 -0.91 -27.95 -9.74
CA VAL A 22 -0.06 -27.53 -10.88
C VAL A 22 1.37 -28.05 -10.75
N LEU A 23 1.94 -28.02 -9.55
CA LEU A 23 3.32 -28.46 -9.30
C LEU A 23 3.46 -29.99 -9.28
N GLU A 24 2.41 -30.69 -8.83
CA GLU A 24 2.32 -32.16 -8.88
C GLU A 24 2.18 -32.65 -10.32
N GLU A 25 1.30 -32.03 -11.12
CA GLU A 25 1.11 -32.33 -12.54
C GLU A 25 2.37 -32.05 -13.38
N ALA A 26 3.23 -31.12 -12.93
CA ALA A 26 4.51 -30.85 -13.57
C ALA A 26 5.54 -31.99 -13.42
N GLY A 27 5.29 -32.99 -12.58
CA GLY A 27 6.13 -34.19 -12.45
C GLY A 27 7.56 -33.87 -11.98
N ILE A 28 7.71 -32.94 -11.05
CA ILE A 28 9.03 -32.50 -10.56
C ILE A 28 9.63 -33.61 -9.68
N GLU A 29 10.74 -34.20 -10.13
CA GLU A 29 11.46 -35.24 -9.39
C GLU A 29 12.24 -34.66 -8.20
N ASP A 30 12.15 -35.31 -7.04
CA ASP A 30 12.84 -34.97 -5.77
C ASP A 30 12.88 -33.47 -5.42
N PRO A 31 11.72 -32.80 -5.30
CA PRO A 31 11.68 -31.36 -5.06
C PRO A 31 12.05 -30.99 -3.62
N VAL A 32 12.94 -30.01 -3.47
CA VAL A 32 13.18 -29.32 -2.20
C VAL A 32 12.20 -28.15 -2.10
N VAL A 33 11.26 -28.23 -1.16
CA VAL A 33 10.13 -27.27 -1.06
C VAL A 33 10.44 -26.15 -0.07
N PHE A 34 10.24 -24.90 -0.52
CA PHE A 34 10.31 -23.68 0.26
C PHE A 34 8.95 -22.99 0.23
N GLU A 35 8.20 -23.07 1.33
CA GLU A 35 6.86 -22.52 1.45
C GLU A 35 6.82 -21.39 2.48
N GLU A 36 6.38 -20.20 2.05
CA GLU A 36 6.20 -19.03 2.92
C GLU A 36 5.08 -19.21 3.94
N ASP A 37 5.26 -18.65 5.13
CA ASP A 37 4.27 -18.70 6.21
C ASP A 37 2.94 -18.05 5.78
N PRO A 38 1.80 -18.56 6.29
CA PRO A 38 0.50 -17.93 6.11
C PRO A 38 0.52 -16.46 6.51
N GLY A 39 0.02 -15.60 5.62
CA GLY A 39 0.02 -14.15 5.84
C GLY A 39 1.26 -13.42 5.36
N THR A 40 2.27 -14.11 4.81
CA THR A 40 3.42 -13.46 4.17
C THR A 40 2.95 -12.50 3.08
N SER A 41 3.18 -11.21 3.34
CA SER A 41 2.63 -10.14 2.51
C SER A 41 3.19 -10.20 1.10
N SER A 42 2.28 -10.26 0.14
CA SER A 42 2.63 -10.12 -1.27
C SER A 42 3.29 -8.78 -1.62
N ARG A 43 3.16 -7.76 -0.76
CA ARG A 43 3.81 -6.44 -0.93
C ARG A 43 5.29 -6.47 -0.59
N LEU A 44 5.74 -7.44 0.20
CA LEU A 44 7.16 -7.60 0.49
C LEU A 44 7.88 -7.96 -0.81
N HIS A 45 9.02 -7.30 -1.03
CA HIS A 45 9.88 -7.56 -2.18
C HIS A 45 10.24 -9.06 -2.22
N PRO A 46 10.18 -9.76 -3.36
CA PRO A 46 10.40 -11.20 -3.43
C PRO A 46 11.72 -11.63 -2.78
N LEU A 47 12.82 -10.94 -3.10
CA LEU A 47 14.16 -11.17 -2.53
C LEU A 47 14.25 -10.92 -1.01
N GLN A 48 13.25 -10.27 -0.42
CA GLN A 48 13.20 -10.00 1.01
C GLN A 48 12.37 -11.03 1.79
N ARG A 49 11.66 -11.93 1.09
CA ARG A 49 10.79 -12.91 1.74
C ARG A 49 11.62 -14.03 2.37
N PRO A 50 11.28 -14.47 3.59
CA PRO A 50 12.08 -15.43 4.34
C PRO A 50 12.42 -16.69 3.56
N LYS A 51 11.41 -17.37 2.98
CA LYS A 51 11.60 -18.67 2.33
C LYS A 51 12.18 -18.55 0.94
N PHE A 52 11.88 -17.47 0.22
CA PHE A 52 12.59 -17.20 -1.04
C PHE A 52 14.07 -16.89 -0.83
N ARG A 53 14.42 -16.14 0.22
CA ARG A 53 15.83 -15.88 0.58
C ARG A 53 16.55 -17.16 1.01
N GLU A 54 15.88 -18.00 1.80
CA GLU A 54 16.38 -19.31 2.20
C GLU A 54 16.66 -20.19 0.97
N LEU A 55 15.73 -20.24 0.03
CA LEU A 55 15.88 -20.94 -1.25
C LEU A 55 17.11 -20.44 -2.03
N LEU A 56 17.27 -19.12 -2.17
CA LEU A 56 18.43 -18.54 -2.87
C LEU A 56 19.74 -18.88 -2.16
N THR A 57 19.74 -18.92 -0.82
CA THR A 57 20.92 -19.29 -0.02
C THR A 57 21.26 -20.78 -0.17
N TYR A 58 20.23 -21.62 -0.31
CA TYR A 58 20.37 -23.05 -0.54
C TYR A 58 20.84 -23.38 -1.96
N SER A 59 20.41 -22.59 -2.94
CA SER A 59 20.61 -22.83 -4.36
C SER A 59 22.08 -22.84 -4.77
N ARG A 60 22.40 -23.68 -5.75
CA ARG A 60 23.72 -23.79 -6.37
C ARG A 60 23.62 -23.53 -7.87
N PRO A 61 24.73 -23.13 -8.52
CA PRO A 61 24.79 -23.06 -9.98
C PRO A 61 24.29 -24.35 -10.64
N GLY A 62 23.35 -24.19 -11.56
CA GLY A 62 22.69 -25.28 -12.27
C GLY A 62 21.39 -25.80 -11.62
N ASP A 63 21.01 -25.33 -10.45
CA ASP A 63 19.71 -25.68 -9.87
C ASP A 63 18.56 -25.00 -10.63
N THR A 64 17.34 -25.54 -10.50
CA THR A 64 16.14 -24.98 -11.14
C THR A 64 15.12 -24.62 -10.08
N VAL A 65 14.60 -23.39 -10.13
CA VAL A 65 13.48 -22.93 -9.31
C VAL A 65 12.18 -23.15 -10.05
N HIS A 66 11.25 -23.85 -9.42
CA HIS A 66 9.92 -24.15 -9.93
C HIS A 66 8.89 -23.34 -9.15
N ILE A 67 8.05 -22.61 -9.88
CA ILE A 67 6.89 -21.91 -9.31
C ILE A 67 5.65 -22.27 -10.12
N SER A 68 4.48 -22.30 -9.47
CA SER A 68 3.23 -22.56 -10.19
C SER A 68 2.95 -21.44 -11.20
N GLU A 69 3.01 -20.17 -10.77
CA GLU A 69 2.73 -19.00 -11.61
C GLU A 69 3.59 -17.80 -11.19
N MET A 70 3.90 -16.93 -12.14
CA MET A 70 4.73 -15.73 -11.92
C MET A 70 4.21 -14.86 -10.77
N PHE A 71 2.91 -14.58 -10.72
CA PHE A 71 2.31 -13.69 -9.72
C PHE A 71 2.27 -14.27 -8.28
N ARG A 72 2.70 -15.53 -8.08
CA ARG A 72 2.95 -16.08 -6.74
C ARG A 72 4.28 -15.61 -6.17
N LEU A 73 5.26 -15.41 -7.05
CA LEU A 73 6.58 -14.90 -6.71
C LEU A 73 6.61 -13.36 -6.72
N VAL A 74 6.06 -12.70 -7.72
CA VAL A 74 6.22 -11.25 -7.94
C VAL A 74 4.89 -10.48 -8.05
N ARG A 75 4.93 -9.15 -7.89
CA ARG A 75 3.74 -8.27 -7.91
C ARG A 75 3.74 -7.21 -9.02
N GLY A 76 4.88 -6.97 -9.67
CA GLY A 76 5.04 -5.94 -10.70
C GLY A 76 6.33 -6.15 -11.47
N THR A 77 6.51 -5.38 -12.54
CA THR A 77 7.60 -5.54 -13.51
C THR A 77 8.98 -5.46 -12.86
N GLY A 78 9.20 -4.48 -11.97
CA GLY A 78 10.48 -4.31 -11.26
C GLY A 78 10.90 -5.56 -10.50
N HIS A 79 9.97 -6.10 -9.70
CA HIS A 79 10.19 -7.35 -8.95
C HIS A 79 10.53 -8.55 -9.86
N ILE A 80 9.96 -8.62 -11.07
CA ILE A 80 10.30 -9.68 -12.04
C ILE A 80 11.76 -9.54 -12.46
N LEU A 81 12.15 -8.34 -12.89
CA LEU A 81 13.51 -8.07 -13.36
C LEU A 81 14.55 -8.32 -12.26
N ASP A 82 14.28 -7.84 -11.04
CA ASP A 82 15.18 -8.03 -9.89
C ASP A 82 15.40 -9.52 -9.57
N VAL A 83 14.35 -10.34 -9.65
CA VAL A 83 14.45 -11.80 -9.44
C VAL A 83 15.23 -12.46 -10.58
N LEU A 84 14.94 -12.12 -11.83
CA LEU A 84 15.62 -12.70 -13.00
C LEU A 84 17.12 -12.36 -13.03
N ASP A 85 17.50 -11.19 -12.53
CA ASP A 85 18.91 -10.80 -12.42
C ASP A 85 19.64 -11.56 -11.32
N VAL A 86 19.01 -11.78 -10.17
CA VAL A 86 19.57 -12.63 -9.10
C VAL A 86 19.73 -14.08 -9.56
N LEU A 87 18.67 -14.69 -10.12
CA LEU A 87 18.71 -16.08 -10.57
C LEU A 87 19.77 -16.28 -11.66
N HIS A 88 19.91 -15.33 -12.58
CA HIS A 88 20.96 -15.41 -13.58
C HIS A 88 22.37 -15.31 -12.99
N ARG A 89 22.61 -14.31 -12.13
CA ARG A 89 23.91 -14.13 -11.48
C ARG A 89 24.33 -15.40 -10.73
N ASP A 90 23.38 -16.05 -10.09
CA ASP A 90 23.60 -17.26 -9.29
C ASP A 90 23.55 -18.54 -10.15
N GLN A 91 23.36 -18.40 -11.48
CA GLN A 91 23.28 -19.48 -12.48
C GLN A 91 22.17 -20.50 -12.18
N VAL A 92 21.04 -20.00 -11.69
CA VAL A 92 19.86 -20.77 -11.34
C VAL A 92 18.78 -20.54 -12.40
N ALA A 93 18.16 -21.62 -12.90
CA ALA A 93 17.09 -21.54 -13.87
C ALA A 93 15.73 -21.24 -13.20
N LEU A 94 14.80 -20.63 -13.93
CA LEU A 94 13.41 -20.42 -13.48
C LEU A 94 12.45 -21.16 -14.41
N ARG A 95 11.62 -22.02 -13.84
CA ARG A 95 10.49 -22.67 -14.52
C ARG A 95 9.16 -22.28 -13.90
N ILE A 96 8.22 -21.94 -14.78
CA ILE A 96 6.86 -21.51 -14.44
C ILE A 96 5.93 -22.51 -15.08
N HIS A 97 4.99 -23.07 -14.33
CA HIS A 97 4.19 -24.21 -14.81
C HIS A 97 2.79 -23.83 -15.29
N ASP A 98 2.29 -22.64 -14.96
CA ASP A 98 0.97 -22.15 -15.36
C ASP A 98 0.97 -20.63 -15.65
N GLY A 99 -0.03 -20.20 -16.40
CA GLY A 99 -0.26 -18.82 -16.81
C GLY A 99 0.59 -18.36 -18.00
N ALA A 100 0.54 -17.05 -18.27
CA ALA A 100 1.09 -16.43 -19.48
C ALA A 100 2.62 -16.58 -19.66
N PHE A 101 3.35 -16.95 -18.61
CA PHE A 101 4.80 -17.10 -18.63
C PHE A 101 5.28 -18.56 -18.67
N SER A 102 4.36 -19.54 -18.65
CA SER A 102 4.71 -20.97 -18.50
C SER A 102 5.57 -21.53 -19.63
N ALA A 103 5.33 -21.08 -20.87
CA ALA A 103 6.05 -21.55 -22.05
C ALA A 103 7.33 -20.75 -22.38
N MET A 104 7.80 -19.88 -21.47
CA MET A 104 8.87 -18.92 -21.75
C MET A 104 10.11 -19.17 -20.91
N ASP A 105 11.29 -19.20 -21.55
CA ASP A 105 12.56 -19.08 -20.83
C ASP A 105 12.84 -17.61 -20.56
N LEU A 106 12.49 -17.18 -19.34
CA LEU A 106 12.71 -15.82 -18.87
C LEU A 106 14.14 -15.56 -18.38
N THR A 107 15.01 -16.58 -18.38
CA THR A 107 16.41 -16.45 -18.00
C THR A 107 17.35 -16.34 -19.21
N ALA A 108 16.81 -16.45 -20.42
CA ALA A 108 17.57 -16.39 -21.66
C ALA A 108 18.33 -15.06 -21.83
N ARG A 109 19.64 -15.16 -22.07
CA ARG A 109 20.56 -14.02 -22.13
C ARG A 109 21.32 -13.96 -23.44
N HIS A 110 21.72 -12.76 -23.83
CA HIS A 110 22.46 -12.54 -25.06
C HIS A 110 23.86 -13.17 -24.96
N PRO A 111 24.25 -14.07 -25.89
CA PRO A 111 25.47 -14.88 -25.75
C PRO A 111 26.78 -14.10 -25.61
N ARG A 112 26.84 -12.86 -26.11
CA ARG A 112 28.08 -12.05 -26.10
C ARG A 112 28.14 -11.05 -24.95
N THR A 113 27.00 -10.57 -24.48
CA THR A 113 26.95 -9.49 -23.47
C THR A 113 26.55 -10.01 -22.10
N GLY A 114 25.97 -11.21 -22.00
CA GLY A 114 25.42 -11.74 -20.74
C GLY A 114 24.19 -10.96 -20.26
N GLU A 115 23.72 -9.97 -21.01
CA GLU A 115 22.52 -9.21 -20.65
C GLU A 115 21.25 -10.01 -20.95
N LEU A 116 20.20 -9.76 -20.17
CA LEU A 116 18.88 -10.35 -20.44
C LEU A 116 18.43 -9.94 -21.85
N LEU A 117 17.97 -10.92 -22.65
CA LEU A 117 17.58 -10.66 -24.04
C LEU A 117 16.53 -9.54 -24.09
N SER A 118 16.67 -8.63 -25.06
CA SER A 118 15.73 -7.52 -25.24
C SER A 118 14.30 -8.01 -25.48
N THR A 119 14.14 -9.16 -26.15
CA THR A 119 12.86 -9.85 -26.32
C THR A 119 12.25 -10.28 -24.99
N VAL A 120 13.05 -10.89 -24.09
CA VAL A 120 12.59 -11.26 -22.75
C VAL A 120 12.21 -10.02 -21.94
N LYS A 121 13.05 -8.97 -21.94
CA LYS A 121 12.75 -7.68 -21.29
C LYS A 121 11.42 -7.11 -21.79
N PHE A 122 11.23 -7.06 -23.11
CA PHE A 122 10.01 -6.55 -23.75
C PHE A 122 8.78 -7.38 -23.39
N MET A 123 8.87 -8.71 -23.44
CA MET A 123 7.74 -9.59 -23.11
C MET A 123 7.35 -9.48 -21.64
N VAL A 124 8.34 -9.45 -20.73
CA VAL A 124 8.10 -9.23 -19.29
C VAL A 124 7.41 -7.89 -19.06
N GLN A 125 7.92 -6.81 -19.65
CA GLN A 125 7.32 -5.47 -19.52
C GLN A 125 5.89 -5.43 -20.05
N THR A 126 5.64 -6.01 -21.22
CA THR A 126 4.32 -5.99 -21.86
C THR A 126 3.29 -6.81 -21.07
N LEU A 127 3.64 -8.03 -20.67
CA LEU A 127 2.74 -8.90 -19.90
C LEU A 127 2.50 -8.37 -18.49
N ALA A 128 3.51 -7.79 -17.87
CA ALA A 128 3.36 -7.16 -16.57
C ALA A 128 2.46 -5.92 -16.64
N ALA A 129 2.63 -5.06 -17.65
CA ALA A 129 1.77 -3.90 -17.89
C ALA A 129 0.31 -4.32 -18.17
N ALA A 130 0.09 -5.37 -18.97
CA ALA A 130 -1.25 -5.92 -19.22
C ALA A 130 -1.89 -6.44 -17.90
N GLY A 131 -1.10 -7.11 -17.06
CA GLY A 131 -1.56 -7.57 -15.75
C GLY A 131 -1.86 -6.43 -14.76
N GLU A 132 -1.13 -5.31 -14.84
CA GLU A 132 -1.42 -4.09 -14.08
C GLU A 132 -2.74 -3.46 -14.54
N LEU A 133 -2.91 -3.26 -15.85
CA LEU A 133 -4.14 -2.76 -16.45
C LEU A 133 -5.36 -3.57 -16.01
N GLN A 134 -5.28 -4.91 -16.11
CA GLN A 134 -6.39 -5.77 -15.71
C GLN A 134 -6.74 -5.62 -14.21
N ARG A 135 -5.73 -5.48 -13.33
CA ARG A 135 -5.97 -5.27 -11.90
C ARG A 135 -6.63 -3.93 -11.62
N ASP A 136 -6.23 -2.89 -12.34
CA ASP A 136 -6.79 -1.56 -12.15
C ASP A 136 -8.25 -1.51 -12.65
N LEU A 137 -8.54 -2.09 -13.81
CA LEU A 137 -9.92 -2.25 -14.29
C LEU A 137 -10.80 -3.03 -13.30
N GLN A 138 -10.30 -4.12 -12.71
CA GLN A 138 -11.05 -4.86 -11.68
C GLN A 138 -11.32 -4.02 -10.43
N ARG A 139 -10.36 -3.17 -10.03
CA ARG A 139 -10.55 -2.25 -8.90
C ARG A 139 -11.58 -1.19 -9.22
N GLU A 140 -11.52 -0.57 -10.38
CA GLU A 140 -12.50 0.42 -10.86
C GLU A 140 -13.91 -0.16 -10.83
N LEU A 141 -14.11 -1.33 -11.43
CA LEU A 141 -15.40 -2.03 -11.41
C LEU A 141 -15.86 -2.37 -9.99
N THR A 142 -14.94 -2.73 -9.09
CA THR A 142 -15.26 -2.99 -7.68
C THR A 142 -15.73 -1.71 -6.98
N TYR A 143 -15.06 -0.58 -7.19
CA TYR A 143 -15.47 0.71 -6.64
C TYR A 143 -16.83 1.15 -7.16
N ASP A 144 -17.10 0.99 -8.45
CA ASP A 144 -18.42 1.27 -9.00
C ASP A 144 -19.50 0.35 -8.41
N GLY A 145 -19.19 -0.92 -8.21
CA GLY A 145 -20.08 -1.86 -7.54
C GLY A 145 -20.37 -1.47 -6.09
N LEU A 146 -19.34 -1.05 -5.35
CA LEU A 146 -19.50 -0.55 -3.97
C LEU A 146 -20.35 0.72 -3.93
N ARG A 147 -20.07 1.70 -4.81
CA ARG A 147 -20.85 2.93 -4.92
C ARG A 147 -22.32 2.65 -5.26
N ALA A 148 -22.57 1.71 -6.17
CA ALA A 148 -23.92 1.28 -6.51
C ALA A 148 -24.63 0.57 -5.34
N ALA A 149 -23.89 -0.20 -4.53
CA ALA A 149 -24.42 -0.84 -3.33
C ALA A 149 -24.72 0.18 -2.21
N GLU A 150 -23.84 1.15 -2.00
CA GLU A 150 -24.03 2.26 -1.05
C GLU A 150 -25.25 3.10 -1.43
N ALA A 151 -25.44 3.43 -2.72
CA ALA A 151 -26.62 4.12 -3.22
C ALA A 151 -27.94 3.35 -2.96
N LYS A 152 -27.87 2.02 -2.84
CA LYS A 152 -28.99 1.15 -2.44
C LYS A 152 -29.12 0.98 -0.93
N GLY A 153 -28.35 1.71 -0.13
CA GLY A 153 -28.37 1.66 1.34
C GLY A 153 -27.53 0.55 1.96
N SER A 154 -26.72 -0.18 1.18
CA SER A 154 -25.82 -1.19 1.72
C SER A 154 -24.65 -0.51 2.43
N LYS A 155 -24.63 -0.60 3.77
CA LYS A 155 -23.47 -0.23 4.57
C LYS A 155 -22.55 -1.44 4.62
N GLY A 156 -21.55 -1.48 3.74
CA GLY A 156 -20.53 -2.53 3.74
C GLY A 156 -19.80 -2.67 5.08
N GLY A 157 -18.88 -3.63 5.17
CA GLY A 157 -18.06 -3.84 6.37
C GLY A 157 -18.64 -4.85 7.37
N ARG A 158 -17.96 -4.97 8.53
CA ARG A 158 -18.33 -5.95 9.57
C ARG A 158 -19.60 -5.51 10.27
N ARG A 159 -20.62 -6.38 10.29
CA ARG A 159 -21.87 -6.13 11.03
C ARG A 159 -21.55 -5.85 12.51
N PRO A 160 -22.24 -4.89 13.14
CA PRO A 160 -22.10 -4.63 14.57
C PRO A 160 -22.30 -5.92 15.39
N ALA A 161 -21.43 -6.13 16.38
CA ALA A 161 -21.50 -7.31 17.26
C ALA A 161 -22.72 -7.25 18.21
N VAL A 162 -23.21 -6.05 18.51
CA VAL A 162 -24.50 -5.84 19.18
C VAL A 162 -25.57 -5.70 18.10
N ALA A 163 -26.59 -6.56 18.13
CA ALA A 163 -27.69 -6.50 17.19
C ALA A 163 -28.47 -5.18 17.35
N ALA A 164 -28.92 -4.59 16.23
CA ALA A 164 -29.62 -3.31 16.23
C ALA A 164 -30.79 -3.25 17.23
N ALA A 165 -31.58 -4.33 17.33
CA ALA A 165 -32.70 -4.43 18.25
C ALA A 165 -32.32 -4.36 19.75
N LYS A 166 -31.06 -4.63 20.11
CA LYS A 166 -30.56 -4.60 21.49
C LYS A 166 -29.70 -3.37 21.78
N THR A 167 -29.39 -2.56 20.76
CA THR A 167 -28.52 -1.39 20.92
C THR A 167 -29.16 -0.33 21.80
N ASP A 168 -30.48 -0.12 21.67
CA ASP A 168 -31.20 0.86 22.48
C ASP A 168 -31.29 0.41 23.94
N ASP A 169 -31.53 -0.88 24.20
CA ASP A 169 -31.50 -1.45 25.55
C ASP A 169 -30.12 -1.25 26.21
N VAL A 170 -29.04 -1.52 25.47
CA VAL A 170 -27.65 -1.33 25.94
C VAL A 170 -27.37 0.14 26.26
N ARG A 171 -27.88 1.07 25.42
CA ARG A 171 -27.73 2.52 25.62
C ARG A 171 -28.50 3.01 26.84
N THR A 172 -29.76 2.60 26.99
CA THR A 172 -30.60 2.92 28.15
C THR A 172 -29.97 2.40 29.43
N ALA A 173 -29.58 1.13 29.46
CA ALA A 173 -28.94 0.53 30.62
C ALA A 173 -27.60 1.22 30.98
N TYR A 174 -26.85 1.69 29.99
CA TYR A 174 -25.64 2.48 30.21
C TYR A 174 -25.96 3.86 30.84
N LEU A 175 -27.00 4.56 30.36
CA LEU A 175 -27.46 5.83 30.95
C LEU A 175 -27.97 5.66 32.39
N GLU A 176 -28.55 4.51 32.71
CA GLU A 176 -28.93 4.11 34.07
C GLU A 176 -27.73 3.74 34.97
N GLY A 177 -26.50 3.85 34.46
CA GLY A 177 -25.27 3.66 35.23
C GLY A 177 -24.68 2.25 35.18
N ARG A 178 -25.18 1.36 34.31
CA ARG A 178 -24.57 0.03 34.14
C ARG A 178 -23.18 0.15 33.51
N SER A 179 -22.20 -0.52 34.11
CA SER A 179 -20.84 -0.52 33.56
C SER A 179 -20.75 -1.27 32.22
N ILE A 180 -19.84 -0.82 31.34
CA ILE A 180 -19.50 -1.47 30.07
C ILE A 180 -19.14 -2.95 30.26
N ALA A 181 -18.47 -3.28 31.37
CA ALA A 181 -18.07 -4.65 31.68
C ALA A 181 -19.25 -5.54 32.13
N ALA A 182 -20.31 -4.98 32.70
CA ALA A 182 -21.54 -5.70 32.99
C ALA A 182 -22.31 -5.97 31.70
N LEU A 183 -22.55 -4.93 30.90
CA LEU A 183 -23.24 -5.04 29.61
C LEU A 183 -22.55 -6.01 28.64
N ALA A 184 -21.22 -6.05 28.63
CA ALA A 184 -20.47 -7.00 27.79
C ALA A 184 -20.75 -8.47 28.17
N ARG A 185 -20.88 -8.75 29.48
CA ARG A 185 -21.20 -10.10 29.98
C ARG A 185 -22.65 -10.47 29.69
N ASP A 186 -23.58 -9.57 29.95
CA ASP A 186 -25.02 -9.81 29.76
C ASP A 186 -25.37 -10.08 28.29
N HIS A 187 -24.66 -9.42 27.37
CA HIS A 187 -24.88 -9.57 25.94
C HIS A 187 -23.93 -10.57 25.26
N GLY A 188 -23.00 -11.19 25.98
CA GLY A 188 -22.05 -12.17 25.44
C GLY A 188 -21.10 -11.61 24.38
N VAL A 189 -20.76 -10.31 24.46
CA VAL A 189 -19.91 -9.62 23.49
C VAL A 189 -18.66 -9.01 24.16
N SER A 190 -17.68 -8.59 23.36
CA SER A 190 -16.50 -7.93 23.91
C SER A 190 -16.83 -6.54 24.49
N ARG A 191 -16.02 -6.06 25.44
CA ARG A 191 -16.13 -4.67 25.94
C ARG A 191 -16.01 -3.64 24.81
N GLY A 192 -15.21 -3.94 23.78
CA GLY A 192 -15.08 -3.11 22.60
C GLY A 192 -16.40 -2.99 21.82
N ALA A 193 -17.15 -4.08 21.68
CA ALA A 193 -18.46 -4.07 21.03
C ALA A 193 -19.48 -3.18 21.78
N ILE A 194 -19.50 -3.26 23.11
CA ILE A 194 -20.34 -2.37 23.93
C ILE A 194 -19.89 -0.92 23.80
N ARG A 195 -18.57 -0.63 23.87
CA ARG A 195 -18.03 0.73 23.64
C ARG A 195 -18.46 1.29 22.29
N THR A 196 -18.47 0.47 21.23
CA THR A 196 -18.99 0.89 19.91
C THR A 196 -20.49 1.18 19.95
N ALA A 197 -21.28 0.37 20.67
CA ALA A 197 -22.73 0.56 20.78
C ALA A 197 -23.12 1.84 21.56
N VAL A 198 -22.39 2.16 22.62
CA VAL A 198 -22.60 3.35 23.47
C VAL A 198 -21.66 4.51 23.13
N ALA A 199 -20.98 4.47 21.98
CA ALA A 199 -19.94 5.45 21.64
C ALA A 199 -20.41 6.90 21.82
N ALA A 200 -21.60 7.22 21.30
CA ALA A 200 -22.22 8.54 21.41
C ALA A 200 -22.53 9.00 22.85
N LEU A 201 -22.51 8.10 23.83
CA LEU A 201 -22.80 8.36 25.24
C LEU A 201 -21.54 8.38 26.12
N LEU A 202 -20.36 8.07 25.56
CA LEU A 202 -19.11 8.11 26.30
C LEU A 202 -18.71 9.58 26.58
N PRO A 203 -18.10 9.88 27.75
CA PRO A 203 -17.69 11.24 28.10
C PRO A 203 -16.75 11.90 27.08
N ASP A 204 -15.92 11.09 26.40
CA ASP A 204 -15.03 11.53 25.32
C ASP A 204 -15.78 12.03 24.06
N HIS A 205 -17.10 11.80 23.97
CA HIS A 205 -17.97 12.27 22.87
C HIS A 205 -19.05 13.26 23.34
N ALA A 206 -19.39 13.29 24.62
CA ALA A 206 -20.36 14.22 25.19
C ALA A 206 -19.84 15.68 25.33
N ALA A 207 -18.52 15.90 25.19
CA ALA A 207 -17.92 17.24 25.18
C ALA A 207 -17.94 17.91 23.79
N ALA A 208 -18.56 17.29 22.79
CA ALA A 208 -18.59 17.77 21.42
C ALA A 208 -20.02 18.07 20.96
N GLU A 209 -20.72 18.97 21.64
CA GLU A 209 -21.87 19.66 21.05
C GLU A 209 -21.69 21.18 21.08
N GLU A 210 -21.80 21.71 19.85
CA GLU A 210 -22.27 23.04 19.45
C GLU A 210 -21.26 24.21 19.50
N ASP A 211 -20.60 24.40 18.34
CA ASP A 211 -20.00 25.64 17.81
C ASP A 211 -18.48 25.88 17.97
N ALA A 212 -17.70 24.84 18.27
CA ALA A 212 -16.24 24.87 18.06
C ALA A 212 -15.86 24.00 16.84
N PRO A 213 -15.16 24.53 15.81
CA PRO A 213 -14.68 23.69 14.72
C PRO A 213 -13.80 22.58 15.29
N ALA A 214 -14.02 21.35 14.82
CA ALA A 214 -13.30 20.17 15.28
C ALA A 214 -11.79 20.45 15.37
N PRO A 215 -11.09 20.04 16.45
CA PRO A 215 -9.66 20.28 16.55
C PRO A 215 -8.97 19.59 15.37
N GLU A 216 -8.47 20.41 14.44
CA GLU A 216 -7.78 19.92 13.26
C GLU A 216 -6.55 19.13 13.72
N VAL A 217 -6.56 17.81 13.54
CA VAL A 217 -5.45 16.94 13.95
C VAL A 217 -4.23 17.29 13.08
N PRO A 218 -3.03 17.47 13.67
CA PRO A 218 -1.82 17.74 12.89
C PRO A 218 -1.54 16.60 11.89
N VAL A 219 -1.33 16.97 10.63
CA VAL A 219 -0.95 16.05 9.56
C VAL A 219 0.48 16.35 9.14
N THR A 220 1.25 15.31 8.84
CA THR A 220 2.62 15.46 8.34
C THR A 220 2.63 15.42 6.81
N LEU A 221 3.04 16.52 6.18
CA LEU A 221 3.24 16.61 4.74
C LEU A 221 4.69 16.93 4.39
N ASP A 222 5.18 16.33 3.30
CA ASP A 222 6.47 16.69 2.71
C ASP A 222 6.26 17.90 1.76
N ILE A 223 6.94 19.01 2.03
CA ILE A 223 6.96 20.21 1.17
C ILE A 223 8.18 20.13 0.25
N PRO A 224 8.04 20.21 -1.09
CA PRO A 224 9.18 20.25 -2.01
C PRO A 224 10.13 21.41 -1.71
N GLY A 225 11.45 21.19 -1.81
CA GLY A 225 12.46 22.19 -1.41
C GLY A 225 12.31 23.55 -2.08
N LYS A 226 11.95 23.60 -3.37
CA LYS A 226 11.68 24.87 -4.08
C LYS A 226 10.49 25.65 -3.51
N VAL A 227 9.51 24.95 -2.95
CA VAL A 227 8.35 25.56 -2.27
C VAL A 227 8.75 26.00 -0.87
N ALA A 228 9.51 25.18 -0.14
CA ALA A 228 10.03 25.53 1.18
C ALA A 228 10.98 26.75 1.14
N ASP A 229 11.87 26.83 0.16
CA ASP A 229 12.77 27.96 -0.06
C ASP A 229 12.00 29.26 -0.32
N TYR A 230 10.95 29.20 -1.15
CA TYR A 230 10.07 30.33 -1.41
C TYR A 230 9.32 30.78 -0.15
N LEU A 231 8.74 29.83 0.60
CA LEU A 231 7.98 30.12 1.82
C LEU A 231 8.84 30.76 2.92
N ARG A 232 10.11 30.35 3.05
CA ARG A 232 11.05 30.97 3.99
C ARG A 232 11.36 32.42 3.68
N ALA A 233 11.29 32.82 2.41
CA ALA A 233 11.49 34.20 1.96
C ALA A 233 10.19 35.02 1.90
N THR A 234 9.04 34.40 2.15
CA THR A 234 7.71 35.05 2.09
C THR A 234 7.28 35.49 3.50
N GLU A 235 6.46 36.53 3.63
CA GLU A 235 5.84 36.86 4.92
C GLU A 235 4.70 35.88 5.24
N LEU A 236 4.76 35.29 6.43
CA LEU A 236 3.87 34.22 6.88
C LEU A 236 3.27 34.55 8.24
N GLU A 237 2.10 33.98 8.53
CA GLU A 237 1.50 34.06 9.86
C GLU A 237 2.40 33.35 10.90
N PRO A 238 2.32 33.71 12.19
CA PRO A 238 3.15 33.10 13.24
C PRO A 238 3.05 31.56 13.29
N ALA A 239 1.85 31.00 13.08
CA ALA A 239 1.62 29.56 13.06
C ALA A 239 2.24 28.86 11.82
N GLU A 240 2.20 29.51 10.66
CA GLU A 240 2.83 29.04 9.42
C GLU A 240 4.36 29.06 9.53
N ARG A 241 4.91 30.12 10.12
CA ARG A 241 6.34 30.26 10.40
C ARG A 241 6.82 29.18 11.36
N ALA A 242 6.14 29.02 12.50
CA ALA A 242 6.47 28.00 13.49
C ALA A 242 6.46 26.57 12.89
N ALA A 243 5.49 26.27 12.03
CA ALA A 243 5.41 24.98 11.35
C ALA A 243 6.60 24.71 10.40
N LEU A 244 7.05 25.73 9.66
CA LEU A 244 8.23 25.60 8.79
C LEU A 244 9.53 25.47 9.57
N ASP A 245 9.66 26.20 10.69
CA ASP A 245 10.85 26.19 11.53
C ASP A 245 11.01 24.85 12.26
N GLN A 246 9.90 24.21 12.64
CA GLN A 246 9.87 22.86 13.22
C GLN A 246 10.02 21.76 12.16
N GLY A 247 10.02 22.10 10.87
CA GLY A 247 10.09 21.15 9.78
C GLY A 247 11.43 20.44 9.68
N VAL A 248 11.41 19.13 9.39
CA VAL A 248 12.63 18.31 9.26
C VAL A 248 13.02 18.20 7.79
N THR A 249 14.25 18.61 7.46
CA THR A 249 14.77 18.51 6.09
C THR A 249 15.18 17.08 5.77
N VAL A 250 14.60 16.51 4.72
CA VAL A 250 14.93 15.18 4.17
C VAL A 250 15.56 15.35 2.79
N ARG A 251 16.82 14.93 2.62
CA ARG A 251 17.54 15.05 1.34
C ARG A 251 17.31 13.82 0.46
N ARG A 252 17.04 14.03 -0.83
CA ARG A 252 16.91 12.98 -1.86
C ARG A 252 17.57 13.45 -3.14
N GLY A 253 18.74 12.89 -3.48
CA GLY A 253 19.52 13.29 -4.66
C GLY A 253 19.98 14.76 -4.61
N GLN A 254 19.84 15.48 -5.73
CA GLN A 254 20.20 16.90 -5.86
C GLN A 254 19.17 17.87 -5.22
N GLY A 255 18.17 17.36 -4.51
CA GLY A 255 17.11 18.17 -3.90
C GLY A 255 16.76 17.74 -2.47
N TYR A 256 15.83 18.46 -1.87
CA TYR A 256 15.32 18.15 -0.54
C TYR A 256 13.79 18.33 -0.46
N THR A 257 13.19 17.70 0.54
CA THR A 257 11.82 17.94 0.98
C THR A 257 11.84 18.36 2.45
N LEU A 258 11.02 19.34 2.82
CA LEU A 258 10.82 19.76 4.20
C LEU A 258 9.58 19.04 4.75
N ARG A 259 9.78 18.12 5.69
CA ARG A 259 8.69 17.41 6.36
C ARG A 259 8.10 18.29 7.45
N VAL A 260 6.85 18.72 7.28
CA VAL A 260 6.16 19.65 8.19
C VAL A 260 4.95 18.95 8.79
N SER A 261 4.82 18.98 10.11
CA SER A 261 3.65 18.48 10.83
C SER A 261 2.84 19.65 11.37
N ALA A 262 1.69 19.93 10.77
CA ALA A 262 0.83 21.04 11.15
C ALA A 262 -0.64 20.72 10.91
N VAL A 263 -1.53 21.53 11.48
CA VAL A 263 -2.97 21.39 11.23
C VAL A 263 -3.30 21.69 9.76
N PRO A 264 -4.26 20.98 9.13
CA PRO A 264 -4.68 21.20 7.75
C PRO A 264 -4.85 22.66 7.31
N ALA A 265 -5.38 23.56 8.15
CA ALA A 265 -5.51 24.98 7.86
C ALA A 265 -4.16 25.67 7.63
N VAL A 266 -3.12 25.30 8.39
CA VAL A 266 -1.75 25.83 8.21
C VAL A 266 -1.18 25.35 6.88
N HIS A 267 -1.41 24.09 6.50
CA HIS A 267 -0.98 23.58 5.18
C HIS A 267 -1.68 24.29 4.02
N ARG A 268 -2.98 24.57 4.15
CA ARG A 268 -3.75 25.38 3.18
C ARG A 268 -3.25 26.81 3.09
N GLY A 269 -2.94 27.45 4.22
CA GLY A 269 -2.36 28.79 4.29
C GLY A 269 -1.01 28.87 3.57
N LEU A 270 -0.09 27.95 3.87
CA LEU A 270 1.19 27.82 3.19
C LEU A 270 1.03 27.62 1.66
N LEU A 271 0.07 26.81 1.22
CA LEU A 271 -0.20 26.61 -0.20
C LEU A 271 -0.72 27.90 -0.88
N ALA A 272 -1.61 28.64 -0.21
CA ALA A 272 -2.13 29.91 -0.71
C ALA A 272 -1.01 30.95 -0.93
N ARG A 273 -0.05 31.03 0.00
CA ARG A 273 1.12 31.92 -0.13
C ARG A 273 1.97 31.61 -1.36
N CYS A 274 1.91 30.38 -1.88
CA CYS A 274 2.66 29.94 -3.06
C CYS A 274 2.03 30.30 -4.40
N GLN A 275 0.85 30.94 -4.44
CA GLN A 275 0.18 31.35 -5.70
C GLN A 275 1.10 32.11 -6.69
N PRO A 276 2.02 33.00 -6.28
CA PRO A 276 2.92 33.69 -7.21
C PRO A 276 3.88 32.77 -7.99
N LEU A 277 4.10 31.53 -7.53
CA LEU A 277 4.94 30.55 -8.25
C LEU A 277 4.30 30.06 -9.55
N ASP A 278 3.00 30.30 -9.78
CA ASP A 278 2.32 30.02 -11.05
C ASP A 278 2.65 31.05 -12.15
N GLY A 279 3.22 32.19 -11.76
CA GLY A 279 3.49 33.35 -12.60
C GLY A 279 2.60 34.53 -12.23
N VAL A 280 3.19 35.72 -12.15
CA VAL A 280 2.48 36.99 -11.98
C VAL A 280 2.61 37.77 -13.29
N GLN A 281 1.62 38.61 -13.62
CA GLN A 281 1.71 39.53 -14.76
C GLN A 281 3.03 40.33 -14.67
N GLY A 282 3.99 40.02 -15.55
CA GLY A 282 5.29 40.70 -15.62
C GLY A 282 6.55 39.87 -15.32
N ALA A 283 6.45 38.62 -14.83
CA ALA A 283 7.63 37.75 -14.63
C ALA A 283 7.36 36.29 -15.06
N PRO A 284 8.25 35.66 -15.87
CA PRO A 284 8.03 34.30 -16.35
C PRO A 284 8.15 33.28 -15.22
N ALA A 285 7.14 32.43 -15.07
CA ALA A 285 7.13 31.36 -14.07
C ALA A 285 8.19 30.29 -14.37
N VAL A 286 9.05 30.00 -13.40
CA VAL A 286 10.09 28.97 -13.52
C VAL A 286 9.43 27.58 -13.57
N PRO A 287 9.60 26.79 -14.65
CA PRO A 287 8.90 25.50 -14.81
C PRO A 287 9.06 24.55 -13.61
N ALA A 288 10.24 24.55 -12.99
CA ALA A 288 10.52 23.70 -11.84
C ALA A 288 9.86 24.17 -10.54
N GLN A 289 9.58 25.47 -10.37
CA GLN A 289 8.83 25.99 -9.23
C GLN A 289 7.34 25.66 -9.36
N ARG A 290 6.78 25.80 -10.57
CA ARG A 290 5.40 25.37 -10.87
C ARG A 290 5.18 23.88 -10.60
N LYS A 291 6.11 23.03 -11.06
CA LYS A 291 6.06 21.58 -10.80
C LYS A 291 6.06 21.29 -9.29
N ALA A 292 6.94 21.97 -8.55
CA ALA A 292 7.06 21.78 -7.10
C ALA A 292 5.79 22.26 -6.35
N ARG A 293 5.19 23.39 -6.76
CA ARG A 293 3.91 23.86 -6.19
C ARG A 293 2.78 22.86 -6.45
N ARG A 294 2.62 22.36 -7.69
CA ARG A 294 1.61 21.35 -8.03
C ARG A 294 1.75 20.06 -7.20
N GLU A 295 3.00 19.65 -6.94
CA GLU A 295 3.28 18.50 -6.08
C GLU A 295 2.83 18.75 -4.63
N TYR A 296 3.01 19.97 -4.11
CA TYR A 296 2.52 20.34 -2.79
C TYR A 296 0.99 20.48 -2.76
N GLU A 297 0.39 21.08 -3.79
CA GLU A 297 -1.06 21.20 -3.98
C GLU A 297 -1.75 19.83 -3.94
N ASN A 298 -1.23 18.84 -4.67
CA ASN A 298 -1.75 17.47 -4.65
C ASN A 298 -1.70 16.83 -3.25
N ARG A 299 -0.69 17.17 -2.43
CA ARG A 299 -0.56 16.65 -1.05
C ARG A 299 -1.52 17.33 -0.08
N VAL A 300 -1.81 18.62 -0.29
CA VAL A 300 -2.78 19.36 0.52
C VAL A 300 -4.20 18.97 0.13
N SER A 301 -4.49 18.72 -1.15
CA SER A 301 -5.82 18.30 -1.61
C SER A 301 -6.21 16.91 -1.09
N THR A 302 -5.25 16.05 -0.76
CA THR A 302 -5.53 14.76 -0.09
C THR A 302 -5.99 14.89 1.36
N LEU A 303 -5.92 16.09 1.96
CA LEU A 303 -6.48 16.37 3.29
C LEU A 303 -7.99 16.61 3.28
N THR A 304 -8.64 16.60 2.11
CA THR A 304 -10.06 16.96 1.91
C THR A 304 -11.00 15.74 1.75
N LEU A 305 -10.50 14.53 2.04
CA LEU A 305 -11.25 13.27 2.10
C LEU A 305 -11.12 12.65 3.49
#